data_AF-A0A9P6TCH3-F1
#
_entry.id   AF-A0A9P6TCH3-F1
#
_cell.length_a   1.000
_cell.length_b   1.000
_cell.length_c   1.000
_cell.angle_alpha   90.00
_cell.angle_beta   90.00
_cell.angle_gamma   90.00
#
_symmetry.space_group_name_H-M   'P 1'
#
loop_
_entity.id
_entity.type
_entity.pdbx_description
1 polymer ?
#
loop_
_entity_poly.entity_id
_entity_poly.type
_entity_poly.pdbx_seq_one_letter_code
_entity_poly.pdbx_strand_id
1 'polypeptide(L)'
;MMLYTGTRNTGNHALECVFTGVFNGFKTKGFSLERGIFKTEDSRLENLETFKPLNPKYKFKKHHKSEAAGVDFEDFINDLGALQKTFQNVRTQAINEDVKILAKEVPQLEANLRGKLGNEVLAEGYHSENVLYYALKALQNDNMPIRERIWALSVLKVAHDQLPSGEIEAINTDVKKGPIFRGTLELSLLRGFEQLLIEQSGIIWRKFNPEVQKIESELDDRLKIVEMFVKIKGLFKEHGNPPATKQFVKIHDQIYEESFLNQKAKQNLAKRCMKHMNKESTSDLEILSSYLILENLAKDDDQISEMISQKLNNKIDFKLAYHHSFAWFNHKMGLCNQSHALFNKLSIQIEAEELNSIDSNDHFKVAITPFTDLEAVKLQDFKNLIDLVRTKQDVIYENKKLVLRILHDSSFYFEGAVEFLNGEMRWISVDEENLLLRPKLVILNQETVSICPVCLERFLPEQEVVQLNCDPSHLMHKGCTMGLIVNSKVQPTCPVCRSFMCEPHSLVTSIRPQSSLPTSVDKLPAVSSIGQPGKVHTGWSRYWNWSWR
;
A
#
# COMPACT_ATOMS: atom_id res chain seq x y z
N MET A 1 -43.97 16.35 51.70
CA MET A 1 -44.73 15.09 51.50
C MET A 1 -46.14 15.48 51.02
N MET A 2 -46.28 15.70 49.72
CA MET A 2 -47.57 15.93 49.04
C MET A 2 -47.41 15.44 47.60
N LEU A 3 -48.20 14.44 47.24
CA LEU A 3 -48.32 13.91 45.89
C LEU A 3 -49.33 14.76 45.13
N TYR A 4 -48.90 15.31 44.00
CA TYR A 4 -49.75 15.85 42.96
C TYR A 4 -49.65 14.89 41.77
N THR A 5 -50.74 14.22 41.39
CA THR A 5 -50.88 13.64 40.05
C THR A 5 -52.19 14.13 39.44
N GLY A 6 -52.02 15.03 38.48
CA GLY A 6 -53.07 15.51 37.58
C GLY A 6 -53.12 14.67 36.31
N THR A 7 -54.33 14.64 35.76
CA THR A 7 -54.86 13.82 34.67
C THR A 7 -54.40 14.16 33.25
N ARG A 8 -54.56 13.14 32.38
CA ARG A 8 -54.89 13.12 30.93
C ARG A 8 -53.76 12.67 29.99
N ASN A 9 -54.01 11.58 29.26
CA ASN A 9 -53.81 11.57 27.82
C ASN A 9 -54.63 10.50 27.11
N THR A 10 -55.58 10.96 26.29
CA THR A 10 -56.23 10.24 25.20
C THR A 10 -55.34 10.31 23.98
N GLY A 11 -54.87 9.17 23.48
CA GLY A 11 -54.15 9.12 22.22
C GLY A 11 -53.30 7.87 22.08
N ASN A 12 -53.94 6.71 21.84
CA ASN A 12 -53.21 5.54 21.33
C ASN A 12 -54.07 4.47 20.63
N HIS A 13 -55.33 4.75 20.27
CA HIS A 13 -56.16 3.79 19.51
C HIS A 13 -56.28 4.08 18.00
N ALA A 14 -55.66 5.15 17.48
CA ALA A 14 -55.71 5.49 16.06
C ALA A 14 -54.49 5.00 15.25
N LEU A 15 -53.41 4.54 15.89
CA LEU A 15 -52.19 4.10 15.22
C LEU A 15 -52.12 2.58 14.96
N GLU A 16 -52.88 1.76 15.69
CA GLU A 16 -52.87 0.30 15.48
C GLU A 16 -53.71 -0.16 14.28
N CYS A 17 -54.72 0.59 13.86
CA CYS A 17 -55.55 0.22 12.69
C CYS A 17 -54.92 0.62 11.34
N VAL A 18 -53.94 1.52 11.32
CA VAL A 18 -53.26 1.94 10.07
C VAL A 18 -52.11 0.99 9.70
N PHE A 19 -51.44 0.39 10.70
CA PHE A 19 -50.29 -0.49 10.45
C PHE A 19 -50.68 -1.90 9.97
N THR A 20 -51.83 -2.43 10.36
CA THR A 20 -52.30 -3.76 9.93
C THR A 20 -52.90 -3.77 8.52
N GLY A 21 -53.43 -2.64 8.05
CA GLY A 21 -53.96 -2.50 6.68
C GLY A 21 -52.86 -2.41 5.61
N VAL A 22 -51.74 -1.74 5.92
CA VAL A 22 -50.63 -1.59 4.97
C VAL A 22 -49.86 -2.90 4.79
N PHE A 23 -49.65 -3.70 5.85
CA PHE A 23 -48.90 -4.96 5.73
C PHE A 23 -49.66 -6.11 5.04
N ASN A 24 -50.99 -6.12 5.08
CA ASN A 24 -51.79 -7.14 4.40
C ASN A 24 -52.02 -6.85 2.89
N GLY A 25 -51.80 -5.62 2.44
CA GLY A 25 -51.85 -5.25 1.01
C GLY A 25 -50.61 -5.68 0.21
N PHE A 26 -49.47 -5.91 0.87
CA PHE A 26 -48.21 -6.30 0.21
C PHE A 26 -48.03 -7.81 0.00
N LYS A 27 -48.85 -8.66 0.64
CA LYS A 27 -48.77 -10.12 0.46
C LYS A 27 -49.48 -10.65 -0.79
N THR A 28 -50.29 -9.84 -1.47
CA THR A 28 -51.13 -10.31 -2.60
C THR A 28 -50.76 -9.72 -3.96
N LYS A 29 -49.69 -8.91 -4.05
CA LYS A 29 -49.10 -8.51 -5.32
C LYS A 29 -47.60 -8.74 -5.25
N GLY A 30 -47.13 -9.73 -5.99
CA GLY A 30 -45.71 -10.10 -6.14
C GLY A 30 -44.89 -8.98 -6.78
N PHE A 31 -44.60 -7.94 -6.00
CA PHE A 31 -43.63 -6.90 -6.34
C PHE A 31 -42.42 -7.09 -5.44
N SER A 32 -41.36 -7.66 -6.04
CA SER A 32 -40.01 -7.72 -5.49
C SER A 32 -39.47 -6.28 -5.34
N LEU A 33 -39.61 -5.73 -4.13
CA LEU A 33 -39.06 -4.42 -3.76
C LEU A 33 -37.59 -4.50 -3.28
N GLU A 34 -37.03 -5.70 -3.13
CA GLU A 34 -35.66 -5.92 -2.65
C GLU A 34 -34.57 -5.75 -3.72
N ARG A 35 -34.93 -5.65 -5.01
CA ARG A 35 -33.95 -5.41 -6.10
C ARG A 35 -33.46 -3.96 -6.20
N GLY A 36 -34.03 -3.02 -5.42
CA GLY A 36 -33.74 -1.58 -5.57
C GLY A 36 -32.56 -1.04 -4.74
N ILE A 37 -32.00 -1.80 -3.80
CA ILE A 37 -30.97 -1.31 -2.85
C ILE A 37 -29.58 -1.88 -3.14
N PHE A 38 -29.47 -2.93 -3.96
CA PHE A 38 -28.19 -3.36 -4.49
C PHE A 38 -27.81 -2.41 -5.63
N LYS A 39 -26.82 -1.52 -5.41
CA LYS A 39 -26.02 -1.03 -6.54
C LYS A 39 -25.68 -2.28 -7.37
N THR A 40 -25.96 -2.24 -8.68
CA THR A 40 -25.81 -3.41 -9.57
C THR A 40 -24.51 -4.14 -9.25
N GLU A 41 -24.54 -5.45 -9.03
CA GLU A 41 -23.42 -6.23 -8.51
C GLU A 41 -22.13 -6.05 -9.31
N ASP A 42 -22.24 -5.74 -10.60
CA ASP A 42 -21.17 -5.24 -11.46
C ASP A 42 -20.32 -4.13 -10.80
N SER A 43 -20.97 -3.16 -10.14
CA SER A 43 -20.29 -2.07 -9.43
C SER A 43 -19.48 -2.53 -8.21
N ARG A 44 -19.84 -3.66 -7.59
CA ARG A 44 -19.07 -4.24 -6.47
C ARG A 44 -17.79 -4.89 -6.99
N LEU A 45 -17.87 -5.60 -8.10
CA LEU A 45 -16.72 -6.23 -8.76
C LEU A 45 -15.81 -5.18 -9.41
N GLU A 46 -16.35 -4.14 -10.04
CA GLU A 46 -15.55 -3.04 -10.60
C GLU A 46 -14.63 -2.38 -9.55
N ASN A 47 -15.06 -2.28 -8.29
CA ASN A 47 -14.24 -1.76 -7.20
C ASN A 47 -13.07 -2.68 -6.81
N LEU A 48 -13.13 -3.97 -7.16
CA LEU A 48 -12.07 -4.95 -6.92
C LEU A 48 -11.12 -5.09 -8.14
N GLU A 49 -11.32 -4.31 -9.21
CA GLU A 49 -10.45 -4.33 -10.39
C GLU A 49 -9.06 -3.75 -10.06
N THR A 50 -8.13 -4.64 -9.74
CA THR A 50 -6.80 -4.26 -9.27
C THR A 50 -5.78 -4.18 -10.38
N PHE A 51 -6.03 -4.67 -11.60
CA PHE A 51 -5.05 -4.58 -12.68
C PHE A 51 -5.73 -4.12 -13.97
N LYS A 52 -5.68 -2.80 -14.21
CA LYS A 52 -5.89 -2.25 -15.54
C LYS A 52 -4.61 -2.44 -16.34
N PRO A 53 -4.65 -3.07 -17.52
CA PRO A 53 -3.45 -3.23 -18.33
C PRO A 53 -2.84 -1.86 -18.68
N LEU A 54 -1.50 -1.75 -18.63
CA LEU A 54 -0.81 -0.54 -19.08
C LEU A 54 -0.98 -0.31 -20.59
N ASN A 55 -1.28 -1.36 -21.35
CA ASN A 55 -1.51 -1.27 -22.78
C ASN A 55 -2.98 -0.90 -23.06
N PRO A 56 -3.26 0.30 -23.60
CA PRO A 56 -4.63 0.74 -23.89
C PRO A 56 -5.30 -0.05 -25.03
N LYS A 57 -4.56 -0.90 -25.75
CA LYS A 57 -5.13 -1.76 -26.80
C LYS A 57 -5.93 -2.92 -26.25
N TYR A 58 -5.72 -3.31 -24.99
CA TYR A 58 -6.59 -4.28 -24.34
C TYR A 58 -7.93 -3.60 -24.05
N LYS A 59 -8.81 -3.67 -25.05
CA LYS A 59 -10.17 -3.14 -24.96
C LYS A 59 -11.06 -4.19 -24.32
N PHE A 60 -11.80 -3.75 -23.30
CA PHE A 60 -12.92 -4.48 -22.71
C PHE A 60 -13.88 -4.90 -23.83
N LYS A 61 -13.91 -6.19 -24.15
CA LYS A 61 -14.97 -6.77 -24.97
C LYS A 61 -15.94 -7.44 -24.03
N LYS A 62 -17.16 -6.90 -23.94
CA LYS A 62 -18.27 -7.61 -23.32
C LYS A 62 -18.47 -8.93 -24.08
N HIS A 63 -18.43 -10.03 -23.38
CA HIS A 63 -18.64 -11.34 -23.99
C HIS A 63 -20.14 -11.51 -24.24
N HIS A 64 -20.50 -11.91 -25.45
CA HIS A 64 -21.87 -12.34 -25.70
C HIS A 64 -22.14 -13.60 -24.86
N LYS A 65 -23.30 -13.65 -24.18
CA LYS A 65 -23.79 -14.82 -23.42
C LYS A 65 -23.44 -16.08 -24.20
N SER A 66 -22.53 -16.90 -23.67
CA SER A 66 -22.22 -18.18 -24.30
C SER A 66 -23.28 -19.19 -23.88
N GLU A 67 -23.63 -20.08 -24.81
CA GLU A 67 -24.51 -21.19 -24.53
C GLU A 67 -23.79 -22.11 -23.54
N ALA A 68 -24.44 -22.40 -22.40
CA ALA A 68 -23.86 -23.22 -21.34
C ALA A 68 -23.41 -24.57 -21.92
N ALA A 69 -22.09 -24.77 -22.02
CA ALA A 69 -21.53 -26.09 -22.28
C ALA A 69 -21.88 -27.00 -21.10
N GLY A 70 -22.18 -28.28 -21.38
CA GLY A 70 -22.61 -29.24 -20.35
C GLY A 70 -21.56 -29.38 -19.24
N VAL A 71 -21.83 -28.74 -18.11
CA VAL A 71 -21.02 -28.82 -16.90
C VAL A 71 -21.32 -30.15 -16.20
N ASP A 72 -20.29 -30.90 -15.82
CA ASP A 72 -20.43 -32.08 -14.97
C ASP A 72 -20.67 -31.64 -13.52
N PHE A 73 -21.94 -31.66 -13.11
CA PHE A 73 -22.36 -31.25 -11.77
C PHE A 73 -21.84 -32.15 -10.65
N GLU A 74 -21.52 -33.42 -10.95
CA GLU A 74 -21.12 -34.37 -9.91
C GLU A 74 -19.66 -34.12 -9.49
N ASP A 75 -18.78 -33.88 -10.47
CA ASP A 75 -17.40 -33.46 -10.21
C ASP A 75 -17.34 -32.17 -9.40
N PHE A 76 -18.20 -31.20 -9.69
CA PHE A 76 -18.29 -29.96 -8.93
C PHE A 76 -18.63 -30.16 -7.45
N ILE A 77 -19.67 -30.96 -7.19
CA ILE A 77 -20.12 -31.25 -5.83
C ILE A 77 -19.02 -32.00 -5.07
N ASN A 78 -18.24 -32.84 -5.77
CA ASN A 78 -17.10 -33.54 -5.19
C ASN A 78 -15.96 -32.58 -4.84
N ASP A 79 -15.63 -31.63 -5.72
CA ASP A 79 -14.59 -30.62 -5.48
C ASP A 79 -14.98 -29.65 -4.34
N LEU A 80 -16.23 -29.18 -4.31
CA LEU A 80 -16.75 -28.39 -3.19
C LEU A 80 -16.74 -29.20 -1.90
N GLY A 81 -17.14 -30.47 -1.94
CA GLY A 81 -17.08 -31.36 -0.78
C GLY A 81 -15.65 -31.61 -0.30
N ALA A 82 -14.67 -31.65 -1.20
CA ALA A 82 -13.25 -31.72 -0.86
C ALA A 82 -12.79 -30.46 -0.11
N LEU A 83 -13.18 -29.27 -0.60
CA LEU A 83 -12.93 -27.99 0.07
C LEU A 83 -13.67 -27.88 1.41
N GLN A 84 -14.90 -28.39 1.51
CA GLN A 84 -15.70 -28.37 2.73
C GLN A 84 -15.04 -29.15 3.87
N LYS A 85 -14.35 -30.26 3.59
CA LYS A 85 -13.60 -31.02 4.62
C LYS A 85 -12.53 -30.19 5.32
N THR A 86 -12.11 -29.09 4.72
CA THR A 86 -11.05 -28.18 5.19
C THR A 86 -11.62 -26.99 5.96
N PHE A 87 -12.91 -26.69 5.75
CA PHE A 87 -13.61 -25.51 6.22
C PHE A 87 -13.47 -25.28 7.74
N GLN A 88 -13.65 -26.32 8.55
CA GLN A 88 -13.58 -26.16 10.01
C GLN A 88 -12.19 -25.67 10.47
N ASN A 89 -11.13 -26.15 9.84
CA ASN A 89 -9.77 -25.72 10.14
C ASN A 89 -9.57 -24.27 9.68
N VAL A 90 -9.98 -23.93 8.45
CA VAL A 90 -9.88 -22.57 7.91
C VAL A 90 -10.66 -21.58 8.78
N ARG A 91 -11.89 -21.89 9.14
CA ARG A 91 -12.74 -21.01 9.97
C ARG A 91 -12.13 -20.69 11.33
N THR A 92 -11.41 -21.66 11.91
CA THR A 92 -10.84 -21.52 13.26
C THR A 92 -9.42 -20.97 13.25
N GLN A 93 -8.66 -21.17 12.16
CA GLN A 93 -7.23 -20.85 12.09
C GLN A 93 -6.90 -19.70 11.13
N ALA A 94 -7.80 -19.32 10.22
CA ALA A 94 -7.55 -18.20 9.32
C ALA A 94 -7.42 -16.90 10.13
N ILE A 95 -6.46 -16.08 9.71
CA ILE A 95 -6.20 -14.74 10.24
C ILE A 95 -7.08 -13.74 9.47
N ASN A 96 -7.21 -13.89 8.16
CA ASN A 96 -7.98 -12.96 7.32
C ASN A 96 -9.51 -13.14 7.51
N GLU A 97 -10.21 -12.04 7.80
CA GLU A 97 -11.66 -12.04 8.01
C GLU A 97 -12.47 -12.35 6.74
N ASP A 98 -12.04 -11.89 5.57
CA ASP A 98 -12.71 -12.20 4.30
C ASP A 98 -12.59 -13.70 3.96
N VAL A 99 -11.48 -14.35 4.34
CA VAL A 99 -11.33 -15.81 4.25
C VAL A 99 -12.28 -16.53 5.22
N LYS A 100 -12.48 -16.01 6.44
CA LYS A 100 -13.49 -16.56 7.37
C LYS A 100 -14.92 -16.40 6.87
N ILE A 101 -15.22 -15.28 6.19
CA ILE A 101 -16.52 -15.06 5.55
C ILE A 101 -16.70 -16.04 4.39
N LEU A 102 -15.71 -16.12 3.49
CA LEU A 102 -15.71 -17.06 2.36
C LEU A 102 -15.92 -18.50 2.84
N ALA A 103 -15.23 -18.87 3.92
CA ALA A 103 -15.39 -20.15 4.58
C ALA A 103 -16.85 -20.39 4.97
N LYS A 104 -17.59 -19.41 5.52
CA LYS A 104 -19.01 -19.59 5.90
C LYS A 104 -19.95 -19.74 4.70
N GLU A 105 -19.61 -19.15 3.56
CA GLU A 105 -20.44 -19.18 2.34
C GLU A 105 -20.30 -20.49 1.56
N VAL A 106 -19.10 -21.08 1.51
CA VAL A 106 -18.83 -22.32 0.75
C VAL A 106 -19.75 -23.50 1.14
N PRO A 107 -19.96 -23.82 2.43
CA PRO A 107 -20.89 -24.89 2.83
C PRO A 107 -22.35 -24.60 2.49
N GLN A 108 -22.76 -23.32 2.48
CA GLN A 108 -24.12 -22.95 2.11
C GLN A 108 -24.35 -23.19 0.61
N LEU A 109 -23.37 -22.81 -0.22
CA LEU A 109 -23.39 -23.09 -1.64
C LEU A 109 -23.47 -24.61 -1.90
N GLU A 110 -22.61 -25.41 -1.26
CA GLU A 110 -22.64 -26.87 -1.41
C GLU A 110 -23.99 -27.48 -0.98
N ALA A 111 -24.52 -27.08 0.18
CA ALA A 111 -25.79 -27.59 0.68
C ALA A 111 -26.95 -27.27 -0.28
N ASN A 112 -26.96 -26.07 -0.85
CA ASN A 112 -27.94 -25.66 -1.84
C ASN A 112 -27.84 -26.51 -3.12
N LEU A 113 -26.62 -26.75 -3.61
CA LEU A 113 -26.37 -27.56 -4.80
C LEU A 113 -26.78 -29.03 -4.61
N ARG A 114 -26.60 -29.60 -3.42
CA ARG A 114 -27.04 -30.97 -3.09
C ARG A 114 -28.55 -31.09 -2.90
N GLY A 115 -29.22 -30.02 -2.44
CA GLY A 115 -30.63 -30.04 -2.04
C GLY A 115 -31.65 -29.72 -3.14
N LYS A 116 -31.24 -29.05 -4.22
CA LYS A 116 -32.08 -28.67 -5.37
C LYS A 116 -31.58 -29.35 -6.64
N LEU A 117 -32.42 -29.47 -7.68
CA LEU A 117 -31.94 -29.77 -9.04
C LEU A 117 -30.95 -28.64 -9.41
N GLY A 118 -29.65 -28.95 -9.55
CA GLY A 118 -28.57 -27.95 -9.61
C GLY A 118 -28.80 -26.78 -10.57
N ASN A 119 -29.60 -26.98 -11.62
CA ASN A 119 -30.01 -25.96 -12.58
C ASN A 119 -30.84 -24.81 -11.96
N GLU A 120 -31.68 -25.07 -10.96
CA GLU A 120 -32.51 -24.02 -10.32
C GLU A 120 -31.68 -23.12 -9.40
N VAL A 121 -30.64 -23.67 -8.75
CA VAL A 121 -29.72 -22.91 -7.87
C VAL A 121 -28.83 -21.99 -8.67
N LEU A 122 -28.30 -22.48 -9.80
CA LEU A 122 -27.50 -21.65 -10.69
C LEU A 122 -28.35 -20.55 -11.33
N ALA A 123 -29.63 -20.82 -11.62
CA ALA A 123 -30.56 -19.81 -12.13
C ALA A 123 -30.89 -18.70 -11.10
N GLU A 124 -30.72 -18.96 -9.80
CA GLU A 124 -30.88 -17.95 -8.75
C GLU A 124 -29.62 -17.07 -8.57
N GLY A 125 -28.45 -17.48 -9.09
CA GLY A 125 -27.19 -16.70 -9.25
C GLY A 125 -26.47 -16.23 -7.98
N TYR A 126 -27.23 -15.90 -6.93
CA TYR A 126 -26.80 -15.12 -5.78
C TYR A 126 -25.69 -15.78 -4.94
N HIS A 127 -25.76 -17.09 -4.72
CA HIS A 127 -24.80 -17.78 -3.84
C HIS A 127 -23.43 -18.00 -4.50
N SER A 128 -23.40 -18.42 -5.77
CA SER A 128 -22.16 -18.55 -6.53
C SER A 128 -21.47 -17.20 -6.70
N GLU A 129 -22.24 -16.15 -6.98
CA GLU A 129 -21.73 -14.78 -7.09
C GLU A 129 -21.13 -14.26 -5.78
N ASN A 130 -21.77 -14.53 -4.64
CA ASN A 130 -21.23 -14.16 -3.33
C ASN A 130 -19.92 -14.90 -3.03
N VAL A 131 -19.86 -16.22 -3.26
CA VAL A 131 -18.62 -16.99 -3.08
C VAL A 131 -17.50 -16.42 -3.94
N LEU A 132 -17.78 -16.10 -5.20
CA LEU A 132 -16.82 -15.47 -6.11
C LEU A 132 -16.39 -14.09 -5.64
N TYR A 133 -17.34 -13.23 -5.25
CA TYR A 133 -17.06 -11.90 -4.74
C TYR A 133 -16.15 -11.96 -3.51
N TYR A 134 -16.48 -12.82 -2.53
CA TYR A 134 -15.68 -12.93 -1.31
C TYR A 134 -14.32 -13.59 -1.58
N ALA A 135 -14.22 -14.54 -2.50
CA ALA A 135 -12.94 -15.10 -2.92
C ALA A 135 -12.06 -14.03 -3.57
N LEU A 136 -12.59 -13.29 -4.54
CA LEU A 136 -11.88 -12.21 -5.20
C LEU A 136 -11.49 -11.11 -4.21
N LYS A 137 -12.40 -10.71 -3.32
CA LYS A 137 -12.15 -9.69 -2.28
C LYS A 137 -11.04 -10.13 -1.33
N ALA A 138 -11.11 -11.35 -0.82
CA ALA A 138 -10.08 -11.91 0.06
C ALA A 138 -8.72 -11.87 -0.65
N LEU A 139 -8.65 -12.34 -1.89
CA LEU A 139 -7.43 -12.36 -2.69
C LEU A 139 -6.87 -10.98 -3.04
N GLN A 140 -7.61 -9.88 -2.81
CA GLN A 140 -7.03 -8.53 -2.92
C GLN A 140 -6.10 -8.16 -1.76
N ASN A 141 -6.11 -8.89 -0.64
CA ASN A 141 -5.27 -8.58 0.50
C ASN A 141 -3.79 -8.95 0.24
N ASP A 142 -2.92 -7.93 0.22
CA ASP A 142 -1.49 -8.07 -0.05
C ASP A 142 -0.74 -8.93 0.96
N ASN A 143 -1.16 -8.87 2.23
CA ASN A 143 -0.53 -9.55 3.34
C ASN A 143 -1.19 -10.90 3.69
N MET A 144 -2.00 -11.44 2.77
CA MET A 144 -2.64 -12.74 2.98
C MET A 144 -1.61 -13.87 3.09
N PRO A 145 -1.63 -14.68 4.18
CA PRO A 145 -0.77 -15.84 4.30
C PRO A 145 -0.92 -16.79 3.12
N ILE A 146 0.20 -17.39 2.68
CA ILE A 146 0.22 -18.29 1.51
C ILE A 146 -0.84 -19.40 1.57
N ARG A 147 -1.08 -19.97 2.75
CA ARG A 147 -2.09 -21.03 2.95
C ARG A 147 -3.51 -20.57 2.73
N GLU A 148 -3.84 -19.38 3.24
CA GLU A 148 -5.14 -18.75 3.03
C GLU A 148 -5.34 -18.38 1.57
N ARG A 149 -4.28 -17.89 0.93
CA ARG A 149 -4.29 -17.56 -0.50
C ARG A 149 -4.52 -18.79 -1.36
N ILE A 150 -3.79 -19.88 -1.12
CA ILE A 150 -3.98 -21.15 -1.85
C ILE A 150 -5.42 -21.66 -1.67
N TRP A 151 -5.96 -21.59 -0.47
CA TRP A 151 -7.33 -22.02 -0.21
C TRP A 151 -8.36 -21.13 -0.93
N ALA A 152 -8.22 -19.80 -0.84
CA ALA A 152 -9.11 -18.87 -1.54
C ALA A 152 -9.03 -19.01 -3.06
N LEU A 153 -7.83 -19.27 -3.61
CA LEU A 153 -7.64 -19.59 -5.04
C LEU A 153 -8.31 -20.89 -5.43
N SER A 154 -8.26 -21.91 -4.56
CA SER A 154 -8.94 -23.20 -4.80
C SER A 154 -10.46 -23.01 -4.85
N VAL A 155 -11.02 -22.24 -3.92
CA VAL A 155 -12.44 -21.86 -3.93
C VAL A 155 -12.78 -21.07 -5.19
N LEU A 156 -11.95 -20.08 -5.56
CA LEU A 156 -12.14 -19.28 -6.76
C LEU A 156 -12.13 -20.15 -8.02
N LYS A 157 -11.23 -21.12 -8.13
CA LYS A 157 -11.14 -22.05 -9.27
C LYS A 157 -12.39 -22.90 -9.40
N VAL A 158 -12.78 -23.56 -8.31
CA VAL A 158 -13.97 -24.43 -8.27
C VAL A 158 -15.24 -23.64 -8.60
N ALA A 159 -15.36 -22.41 -8.08
CA ALA A 159 -16.48 -21.55 -8.42
C ALA A 159 -16.41 -21.02 -9.87
N HIS A 160 -15.21 -20.73 -10.40
CA HIS A 160 -15.00 -20.22 -11.76
C HIS A 160 -15.37 -21.23 -12.85
N ASP A 161 -14.98 -22.49 -12.68
CA ASP A 161 -15.24 -23.56 -13.67
C ASP A 161 -16.72 -23.85 -13.91
N GLN A 162 -17.56 -23.38 -12.99
CA GLN A 162 -18.96 -23.78 -12.85
C GLN A 162 -19.91 -22.66 -13.21
N LEU A 163 -19.37 -21.46 -13.39
CA LEU A 163 -20.14 -20.39 -14.00
C LEU A 163 -20.41 -20.79 -15.45
N PRO A 164 -21.69 -20.79 -15.89
CA PRO A 164 -21.98 -20.95 -17.30
C PRO A 164 -21.12 -19.93 -18.05
N SER A 165 -20.26 -20.45 -18.94
CA SER A 165 -19.19 -19.68 -19.54
C SER A 165 -19.81 -18.41 -20.15
N GLY A 166 -19.56 -17.25 -19.56
CA GLY A 166 -20.07 -15.96 -20.06
C GLY A 166 -21.14 -15.23 -19.24
N GLU A 167 -21.60 -15.71 -18.08
CA GLU A 167 -22.52 -14.89 -17.25
C GLU A 167 -21.81 -13.91 -16.32
N ILE A 168 -20.61 -14.24 -15.83
CA ILE A 168 -19.81 -13.32 -15.01
C ILE A 168 -18.56 -12.92 -15.81
N GLU A 169 -18.69 -11.82 -16.58
CA GLU A 169 -17.60 -11.22 -17.36
C GLU A 169 -16.36 -10.89 -16.51
N ALA A 170 -16.54 -10.74 -15.20
CA ALA A 170 -15.50 -10.34 -14.26
C ALA A 170 -14.36 -11.36 -14.13
N ILE A 171 -14.55 -12.66 -14.36
CA ILE A 171 -13.51 -13.65 -14.04
C ILE A 171 -12.82 -14.13 -15.31
N ASN A 172 -12.21 -13.20 -16.04
CA ASN A 172 -11.44 -13.54 -17.22
C ASN A 172 -10.01 -13.96 -16.84
N THR A 173 -9.66 -15.21 -17.12
CA THR A 173 -8.28 -15.71 -16.98
C THR A 173 -7.40 -15.34 -18.18
N ASP A 174 -8.00 -14.90 -19.30
CA ASP A 174 -7.26 -14.26 -20.38
C ASP A 174 -6.92 -12.82 -19.99
N VAL A 175 -5.72 -12.67 -19.43
CA VAL A 175 -5.07 -11.39 -19.09
C VAL A 175 -5.03 -10.38 -20.25
N LYS A 176 -5.29 -10.79 -21.50
CA LYS A 176 -5.38 -9.88 -22.65
C LYS A 176 -6.80 -9.33 -22.88
N LYS A 177 -7.79 -9.77 -22.11
CA LYS A 177 -9.21 -9.47 -22.34
C LYS A 177 -9.91 -8.96 -21.07
N GLY A 178 -9.70 -7.69 -20.73
CA GLY A 178 -10.56 -6.97 -19.80
C GLY A 178 -9.98 -6.80 -18.38
N PRO A 179 -10.84 -6.62 -17.37
CA PRO A 179 -10.41 -6.31 -16.01
C PRO A 179 -9.69 -7.52 -15.43
N ILE A 180 -8.48 -7.32 -14.95
CA ILE A 180 -7.72 -8.39 -14.31
C ILE A 180 -7.84 -8.16 -12.80
N PHE A 181 -8.50 -9.10 -12.13
CA PHE A 181 -8.48 -9.21 -10.68
C PHE A 181 -7.19 -9.89 -10.23
N ARG A 182 -6.80 -9.68 -8.98
CA ARG A 182 -5.64 -10.40 -8.44
C ARG A 182 -5.83 -11.90 -8.48
N GLY A 183 -6.95 -12.38 -7.93
CA GLY A 183 -7.27 -13.80 -7.94
C GLY A 183 -7.31 -14.40 -9.35
N THR A 184 -7.81 -13.67 -10.35
CA THR A 184 -7.81 -14.16 -11.75
C THR A 184 -6.41 -14.22 -12.36
N LEU A 185 -5.56 -13.24 -12.04
CA LEU A 185 -4.17 -13.23 -12.49
C LEU A 185 -3.38 -14.38 -11.87
N GLU A 186 -3.55 -14.57 -10.56
CA GLU A 186 -2.96 -15.68 -9.82
C GLU A 186 -3.41 -17.01 -10.42
N LEU A 187 -4.72 -17.24 -10.62
CA LEU A 187 -5.21 -18.44 -11.29
C LEU A 187 -4.64 -18.62 -12.70
N SER A 188 -4.53 -17.56 -13.50
CA SER A 188 -3.94 -17.64 -14.84
C SER A 188 -2.47 -18.06 -14.80
N LEU A 189 -1.70 -17.56 -13.82
CA LEU A 189 -0.28 -17.91 -13.66
C LEU A 189 -0.09 -19.31 -13.06
N LEU A 190 -1.10 -19.81 -12.35
CA LEU A 190 -1.15 -21.16 -11.80
C LEU A 190 -1.74 -22.19 -12.78
N ARG A 191 -1.87 -21.85 -14.07
CA ARG A 191 -2.33 -22.80 -15.08
C ARG A 191 -1.44 -24.05 -15.13
N GLY A 192 -2.05 -25.23 -15.06
CA GLY A 192 -1.40 -26.54 -14.91
C GLY A 192 -1.24 -27.01 -13.45
N PHE A 193 -1.55 -26.17 -12.46
CA PHE A 193 -1.47 -26.48 -11.03
C PHE A 193 -2.84 -26.50 -10.37
N GLU A 194 -3.92 -26.35 -11.13
CA GLU A 194 -5.23 -26.10 -10.56
C GLU A 194 -5.78 -27.31 -9.80
N GLN A 195 -5.55 -28.50 -10.34
CA GLN A 195 -5.88 -29.75 -9.65
C GLN A 195 -5.09 -29.88 -8.35
N LEU A 196 -3.80 -29.49 -8.38
CA LEU A 196 -2.95 -29.49 -7.21
C LEU A 196 -3.47 -28.51 -6.15
N LEU A 197 -3.98 -27.32 -6.54
CA LEU A 197 -4.60 -26.39 -5.59
C LEU A 197 -5.77 -27.05 -4.86
N ILE A 198 -6.69 -27.67 -5.60
CA ILE A 198 -7.88 -28.33 -5.03
C ILE A 198 -7.46 -29.48 -4.11
N GLU A 199 -6.62 -30.40 -4.58
CA GLU A 199 -6.18 -31.58 -3.83
C GLU A 199 -5.39 -31.20 -2.57
N GLN A 200 -4.51 -30.21 -2.68
CA GLN A 200 -3.60 -29.82 -1.61
C GLN A 200 -4.22 -28.84 -0.63
N SER A 201 -5.27 -28.11 -1.02
CA SER A 201 -5.99 -27.20 -0.11
C SER A 201 -6.35 -27.91 1.20
N GLY A 202 -6.77 -29.18 1.16
CA GLY A 202 -7.08 -29.95 2.37
C GLY A 202 -5.90 -30.48 3.14
N ILE A 203 -4.73 -30.58 2.52
CA ILE A 203 -3.49 -31.05 3.14
C ILE A 203 -2.76 -29.87 3.79
N ILE A 204 -2.77 -28.70 3.17
CA ILE A 204 -2.11 -27.47 3.64
C ILE A 204 -2.64 -27.01 5.01
N TRP A 205 -3.92 -27.26 5.29
CA TRP A 205 -4.56 -26.96 6.58
C TRP A 205 -4.47 -28.10 7.61
N ARG A 206 -3.81 -29.22 7.26
CA ARG A 206 -3.46 -30.28 8.22
C ARG A 206 -2.05 -30.01 8.76
N LYS A 207 -1.67 -30.73 9.83
CA LYS A 207 -0.37 -30.58 10.51
C LYS A 207 0.80 -30.55 9.50
N PHE A 208 1.90 -29.90 9.90
CA PHE A 208 3.13 -29.71 9.13
C PHE A 208 3.48 -30.93 8.25
N ASN A 209 3.34 -30.78 6.93
CA ASN A 209 3.70 -31.80 5.94
C ASN A 209 4.85 -31.25 5.06
N PRO A 210 6.03 -31.91 5.02
CA PRO A 210 7.14 -31.49 4.15
C PRO A 210 6.78 -31.38 2.66
N GLU A 211 5.82 -32.17 2.16
CA GLU A 211 5.35 -32.08 0.77
C GLU A 211 4.62 -30.76 0.51
N VAL A 212 3.89 -30.26 1.51
CA VAL A 212 3.25 -28.94 1.45
C VAL A 212 4.29 -27.84 1.31
N GLN A 213 5.44 -27.94 1.98
CA GLN A 213 6.49 -26.93 1.87
C GLN A 213 7.06 -26.83 0.44
N LYS A 214 7.17 -27.97 -0.26
CA LYS A 214 7.62 -28.00 -1.66
C LYS A 214 6.59 -27.32 -2.58
N ILE A 215 5.30 -27.60 -2.36
CA ILE A 215 4.21 -27.00 -3.14
C ILE A 215 4.10 -25.51 -2.83
N GLU A 216 4.17 -25.12 -1.55
CA GLU A 216 4.22 -23.72 -1.12
C GLU A 216 5.36 -22.99 -1.81
N SER A 217 6.56 -23.57 -1.91
CA SER A 217 7.69 -22.96 -2.62
C SER A 217 7.42 -22.77 -4.12
N GLU A 218 6.85 -23.76 -4.81
CA GLU A 218 6.59 -23.67 -6.26
C GLU A 218 5.46 -22.67 -6.58
N LEU A 219 4.44 -22.63 -5.72
CA LEU A 219 3.36 -21.65 -5.82
C LEU A 219 3.84 -20.24 -5.46
N ASP A 220 4.68 -20.11 -4.43
CA ASP A 220 5.28 -18.85 -3.99
C ASP A 220 6.03 -18.15 -5.15
N ASP A 221 6.80 -18.90 -5.94
CA ASP A 221 7.51 -18.32 -7.09
C ASP A 221 6.57 -17.74 -8.16
N ARG A 222 5.42 -18.39 -8.40
CA ARG A 222 4.41 -17.88 -9.34
C ARG A 222 3.65 -16.69 -8.77
N LEU A 223 3.35 -16.72 -7.47
CA LEU A 223 2.65 -15.64 -6.79
C LEU A 223 3.54 -14.40 -6.62
N LYS A 224 4.85 -14.55 -6.47
CA LYS A 224 5.82 -13.43 -6.49
C LYS A 224 5.74 -12.60 -7.77
N ILE A 225 5.37 -13.20 -8.91
CA ILE A 225 5.16 -12.47 -10.17
C ILE A 225 3.96 -11.52 -10.02
N VAL A 226 2.88 -11.96 -9.36
CA VAL A 226 1.72 -11.11 -9.05
C VAL A 226 2.10 -10.01 -8.08
N GLU A 227 2.87 -10.32 -7.03
CA GLU A 227 3.39 -9.29 -6.11
C GLU A 227 4.21 -8.23 -6.85
N MET A 228 5.03 -8.64 -7.80
CA MET A 228 5.78 -7.72 -8.65
C MET A 228 4.83 -6.84 -9.47
N PHE A 229 3.75 -7.37 -10.04
CA PHE A 229 2.73 -6.57 -10.73
C PHE A 229 2.03 -5.58 -9.80
N VAL A 230 1.65 -6.00 -8.59
CA VAL A 230 1.04 -5.12 -7.58
C VAL A 230 1.99 -3.96 -7.30
N LYS A 231 3.26 -4.24 -7.04
CA LYS A 231 4.29 -3.22 -6.77
C LYS A 231 4.48 -2.25 -7.92
N ILE A 232 4.61 -2.76 -9.15
CA ILE A 232 4.75 -1.90 -10.35
C ILE A 232 3.52 -0.99 -10.47
N LYS A 233 2.30 -1.53 -10.30
CA LYS A 233 1.09 -0.71 -10.36
C LYS A 233 1.04 0.31 -9.22
N GLY A 234 1.41 -0.09 -8.01
CA GLY A 234 1.54 0.79 -6.85
C GLY A 234 2.42 1.99 -7.15
N LEU A 235 3.60 1.76 -7.74
CA LEU A 235 4.51 2.83 -8.17
C LEU A 235 3.83 3.78 -9.18
N PHE A 236 3.13 3.26 -10.19
CA PHE A 236 2.43 4.11 -11.16
C PHE A 236 1.31 4.92 -10.51
N LYS A 237 0.56 4.32 -9.60
CA LYS A 237 -0.53 4.98 -8.86
C LYS A 237 0.00 6.10 -7.96
N GLU A 238 1.07 5.85 -7.19
CA GLU A 238 1.75 6.84 -6.34
C GLU A 238 2.18 8.09 -7.12
N HIS A 239 2.44 7.95 -8.43
CA HIS A 239 2.87 9.05 -9.30
C HIS A 239 1.75 9.61 -10.19
N GLY A 240 0.48 9.35 -9.87
CA GLY A 240 -0.67 9.89 -10.59
C GLY A 240 -1.01 9.17 -11.90
N ASN A 241 -0.58 7.91 -12.07
CA ASN A 241 -0.78 7.08 -13.26
C ASN A 241 -0.29 7.72 -14.56
N PRO A 242 0.99 8.14 -14.66
CA PRO A 242 1.51 8.70 -15.89
C PRO A 242 1.50 7.64 -17.01
N PRO A 243 1.33 8.05 -18.28
CA PRO A 243 1.30 7.12 -19.40
C PRO A 243 2.66 6.42 -19.55
N ALA A 244 2.66 5.08 -19.54
CA ALA A 244 3.84 4.30 -19.83
C ALA A 244 4.27 4.43 -21.30
N THR A 245 5.57 4.42 -21.54
CA THR A 245 6.17 4.37 -22.87
C THR A 245 5.80 3.07 -23.58
N LYS A 246 5.68 3.11 -24.91
CA LYS A 246 5.40 1.92 -25.72
C LYS A 246 6.40 0.78 -25.50
N GLN A 247 7.63 1.11 -25.10
CA GLN A 247 8.66 0.11 -24.83
C GLN A 247 8.41 -0.56 -23.48
N PHE A 248 8.08 0.20 -22.43
CA PHE A 248 7.77 -0.36 -21.13
C PHE A 248 6.49 -1.18 -21.16
N VAL A 249 5.46 -0.73 -21.87
CA VAL A 249 4.24 -1.51 -22.10
C VAL A 249 4.54 -2.88 -22.69
N LYS A 250 5.49 -2.99 -23.64
CA LYS A 250 5.92 -4.29 -24.19
C LYS A 250 6.68 -5.17 -23.19
N ILE A 251 7.43 -4.56 -22.28
CA ILE A 251 8.14 -5.26 -21.20
C ILE A 251 7.11 -5.83 -20.22
N HIS A 252 6.18 -4.98 -19.77
CA HIS A 252 5.10 -5.33 -18.88
C HIS A 252 4.20 -6.42 -19.46
N ASP A 253 3.76 -6.27 -20.72
CA ASP A 253 2.91 -7.24 -21.42
C ASP A 253 3.58 -8.62 -21.55
N GLN A 254 4.90 -8.68 -21.69
CA GLN A 254 5.64 -9.94 -21.80
C GLN A 254 5.62 -10.75 -20.49
N ILE A 255 5.44 -10.11 -19.33
CA ILE A 255 5.34 -10.80 -18.05
C ILE A 255 4.04 -11.64 -17.99
N TYR A 256 2.98 -11.21 -18.68
CA TYR A 256 1.71 -11.92 -18.75
C TYR A 256 1.70 -13.10 -19.74
N GLU A 257 2.70 -13.21 -20.61
CA GLU A 257 2.74 -14.31 -21.56
C GLU A 257 3.09 -15.60 -20.82
N GLU A 258 2.36 -16.69 -21.02
CA GLU A 258 2.68 -18.01 -20.41
C GLU A 258 4.13 -18.44 -20.69
N SER A 259 4.67 -18.01 -21.83
CA SER A 259 6.07 -18.21 -22.19
C SER A 259 7.06 -17.59 -21.21
N PHE A 260 6.64 -16.65 -20.36
CA PHE A 260 7.46 -16.01 -19.33
C PHE A 260 8.12 -17.02 -18.37
N LEU A 261 7.46 -18.16 -18.12
CA LEU A 261 8.03 -19.22 -17.30
C LEU A 261 9.22 -19.93 -17.95
N ASN A 262 9.41 -19.76 -19.27
CA ASN A 262 10.57 -20.28 -19.98
C ASN A 262 11.82 -19.44 -19.69
N GLN A 263 12.90 -20.11 -19.32
CA GLN A 263 14.23 -19.53 -19.08
C GLN A 263 14.69 -18.52 -20.16
N LYS A 264 14.54 -18.87 -21.45
CA LYS A 264 14.91 -18.00 -22.57
C LYS A 264 14.05 -16.74 -22.62
N ALA A 265 12.76 -16.84 -22.27
CA ALA A 265 11.87 -15.68 -22.20
C ALA A 265 12.25 -14.75 -21.05
N LYS A 266 12.56 -15.30 -19.86
CA LYS A 266 13.09 -14.55 -18.71
C LYS A 266 14.35 -13.78 -19.08
N GLN A 267 15.33 -14.44 -19.70
CA GLN A 267 16.57 -13.80 -20.15
C GLN A 267 16.33 -12.70 -21.19
N ASN A 268 15.41 -12.93 -22.13
CA ASN A 268 15.03 -11.92 -23.11
C ASN A 268 14.35 -10.72 -22.45
N LEU A 269 13.49 -10.96 -21.45
CA LEU A 269 12.88 -9.89 -20.67
C LEU A 269 13.94 -9.09 -19.90
N ALA A 270 14.86 -9.78 -19.21
CA ALA A 270 15.95 -9.13 -18.50
C ALA A 270 16.80 -8.25 -19.44
N LYS A 271 17.14 -8.74 -20.64
CA LYS A 271 17.83 -7.94 -21.67
C LYS A 271 17.04 -6.70 -22.07
N ARG A 272 15.71 -6.80 -22.18
CA ARG A 272 14.83 -5.68 -22.51
C ARG A 272 14.77 -4.66 -21.36
N CYS A 273 14.63 -5.09 -20.11
CA CYS A 273 14.67 -4.22 -18.94
C CYS A 273 15.99 -3.46 -18.85
N MET A 274 17.13 -4.15 -18.95
CA MET A 274 18.45 -3.52 -18.93
C MET A 274 18.64 -2.51 -20.07
N LYS A 275 18.15 -2.84 -21.28
CA LYS A 275 18.19 -1.90 -22.42
C LYS A 275 17.28 -0.69 -22.20
N HIS A 276 16.12 -0.89 -21.56
CA HIS A 276 15.15 0.17 -21.29
C HIS A 276 15.66 1.15 -20.25
N MET A 277 16.24 0.64 -19.15
CA MET A 277 16.86 1.47 -18.09
C MET A 277 18.01 2.37 -18.60
N ASN A 278 18.68 1.99 -19.68
CA ASN A 278 19.82 2.75 -20.23
C ASN A 278 19.41 3.81 -21.27
N LYS A 279 18.10 4.03 -21.53
CA LYS A 279 17.69 5.09 -22.45
C LYS A 279 17.45 6.37 -21.67
N GLU A 280 18.00 7.47 -22.18
CA GLU A 280 17.81 8.82 -21.61
C GLU A 280 16.32 9.24 -21.54
N SER A 281 15.49 8.70 -22.43
CA SER A 281 14.05 8.99 -22.46
C SER A 281 13.22 8.20 -21.45
N THR A 282 13.82 7.29 -20.69
CA THR A 282 13.10 6.44 -19.74
C THR A 282 12.87 7.21 -18.45
N SER A 283 11.62 7.27 -17.99
CA SER A 283 11.28 7.93 -16.72
C SER A 283 11.81 7.13 -15.53
N ASP A 284 12.06 7.81 -14.41
CA ASP A 284 12.49 7.17 -13.15
C ASP A 284 11.54 6.06 -12.72
N LEU A 285 10.24 6.26 -12.89
CA LEU A 285 9.20 5.27 -12.61
C LEU A 285 9.37 3.97 -13.42
N GLU A 286 9.68 4.08 -14.71
CA GLU A 286 9.92 2.91 -15.56
C GLU A 286 11.28 2.27 -15.27
N ILE A 287 12.28 3.05 -14.84
CA ILE A 287 13.56 2.55 -14.34
C ILE A 287 13.34 1.71 -13.09
N LEU A 288 12.61 2.23 -12.09
CA LEU A 288 12.27 1.53 -10.84
C LEU A 288 11.48 0.25 -11.12
N SER A 289 10.50 0.32 -12.02
CA SER A 289 9.70 -0.85 -12.40
C SER A 289 10.53 -1.90 -13.15
N SER A 290 11.44 -1.48 -14.03
CA SER A 290 12.36 -2.39 -14.73
C SER A 290 13.36 -3.03 -13.77
N TYR A 291 13.81 -2.29 -12.75
CA TYR A 291 14.63 -2.81 -11.68
C TYR A 291 13.89 -3.89 -10.88
N LEU A 292 12.62 -3.67 -10.49
CA LEU A 292 11.81 -4.68 -9.79
C LEU A 292 11.73 -5.99 -10.57
N ILE A 293 11.53 -5.89 -11.89
CA ILE A 293 11.49 -7.06 -12.77
C ILE A 293 12.84 -7.78 -12.78
N LEU A 294 13.95 -7.04 -12.89
CA LEU A 294 15.29 -7.64 -12.88
C LEU A 294 15.61 -8.30 -11.54
N GLU A 295 15.28 -7.66 -10.42
CA GLU A 295 15.53 -8.20 -9.09
C GLU A 295 14.73 -9.50 -8.88
N ASN A 296 13.45 -9.52 -9.27
CA ASN A 296 12.62 -10.70 -9.19
C ASN A 296 13.19 -11.84 -10.06
N LEU A 297 13.54 -11.55 -11.31
CA LEU A 297 14.13 -12.54 -12.21
C LEU A 297 15.47 -13.10 -11.75
N ALA A 298 16.32 -12.26 -11.12
CA ALA A 298 17.66 -12.66 -10.70
C ALA A 298 17.67 -13.52 -9.42
N LYS A 299 16.59 -13.50 -8.62
CA LYS A 299 16.48 -14.34 -7.41
C LYS A 299 16.45 -15.83 -7.73
N ASP A 300 15.87 -16.19 -8.88
CA ASP A 300 15.62 -17.58 -9.25
C ASP A 300 16.50 -18.06 -10.42
N ASP A 301 17.38 -17.19 -10.95
CA ASP A 301 18.16 -17.46 -12.16
C ASP A 301 19.57 -16.84 -12.11
N ASP A 302 20.55 -17.68 -11.79
CA ASP A 302 21.97 -17.32 -11.73
C ASP A 302 22.48 -16.71 -13.05
N GLN A 303 21.96 -17.14 -14.20
CA GLN A 303 22.40 -16.61 -15.50
C GLN A 303 21.93 -15.16 -15.67
N ILE A 304 20.74 -14.82 -15.18
CA ILE A 304 20.25 -13.44 -15.18
C ILE A 304 21.07 -12.58 -14.20
N SER A 305 21.38 -13.12 -13.02
CA SER A 305 22.25 -12.45 -12.04
C SER A 305 23.64 -12.15 -12.63
N GLU A 306 24.23 -13.12 -13.34
CA GLU A 306 25.49 -12.93 -14.06
C GLU A 306 25.37 -11.87 -15.17
N MET A 307 24.30 -11.91 -15.96
CA MET A 307 24.02 -10.92 -17.00
C MET A 307 23.92 -9.50 -16.45
N ILE A 308 23.23 -9.31 -15.32
CA ILE A 308 23.14 -8.02 -14.63
C ILE A 308 24.52 -7.57 -14.18
N SER A 309 25.29 -8.46 -13.52
CA SER A 309 26.65 -8.17 -13.05
C SER A 309 27.59 -7.75 -14.19
N GLN A 310 27.56 -8.48 -15.31
CA GLN A 310 28.32 -8.12 -16.51
C GLN A 310 27.90 -6.75 -17.05
N LYS A 311 26.61 -6.42 -17.01
CA LYS A 311 26.10 -5.13 -17.50
C LYS A 311 26.51 -3.97 -16.59
N LEU A 312 26.45 -4.16 -15.26
CA LEU A 312 26.92 -3.20 -14.26
C LEU A 312 28.39 -2.83 -14.46
N ASN A 313 29.22 -3.81 -14.83
CA ASN A 313 30.65 -3.58 -15.05
C ASN A 313 30.96 -2.85 -16.38
N ASN A 314 30.09 -2.99 -17.38
CA ASN A 314 30.36 -2.55 -18.76
C ASN A 314 29.63 -1.27 -19.18
N LYS A 315 28.60 -0.82 -18.43
CA LYS A 315 27.77 0.35 -18.81
C LYS A 315 27.50 1.26 -17.61
N ILE A 316 28.10 2.45 -17.63
CA ILE A 316 28.01 3.42 -16.54
C ILE A 316 26.57 3.91 -16.31
N ASP A 317 25.81 4.22 -17.36
CA ASP A 317 24.45 4.73 -17.21
C ASP A 317 23.52 3.67 -16.59
N PHE A 318 23.60 2.43 -17.08
CA PHE A 318 22.89 1.30 -16.46
C PHE A 318 23.29 1.11 -14.99
N LYS A 319 24.59 1.19 -14.68
CA LYS A 319 25.09 1.09 -13.31
C LYS A 319 24.49 2.17 -12.40
N LEU A 320 24.46 3.42 -12.85
CA LEU A 320 23.86 4.54 -12.09
C LEU A 320 22.36 4.31 -11.88
N ALA A 321 21.61 4.00 -12.93
CA ALA A 321 20.16 3.74 -12.85
C ALA A 321 19.83 2.55 -11.92
N TYR A 322 20.62 1.47 -12.01
CA TYR A 322 20.44 0.28 -11.20
C TYR A 322 20.74 0.54 -9.72
N HIS A 323 21.88 1.17 -9.40
CA HIS A 323 22.23 1.47 -8.00
C HIS A 323 21.29 2.52 -7.39
N HIS A 324 20.85 3.51 -8.16
CA HIS A 324 19.83 4.45 -7.70
C HIS A 324 18.54 3.73 -7.33
N SER A 325 18.07 2.81 -8.19
CA SER A 325 16.88 2.01 -7.91
C SER A 325 17.07 1.11 -6.69
N PHE A 326 18.20 0.39 -6.60
CA PHE A 326 18.54 -0.44 -5.44
C PHE A 326 18.57 0.37 -4.14
N ALA A 327 19.18 1.56 -4.14
CA ALA A 327 19.22 2.43 -2.98
C ALA A 327 17.81 2.89 -2.58
N TRP A 328 17.00 3.28 -3.56
CA TRP A 328 15.61 3.67 -3.33
C TRP A 328 14.79 2.53 -2.71
N PHE A 329 14.86 1.31 -3.26
CA PHE A 329 14.13 0.16 -2.73
C PHE A 329 14.61 -0.25 -1.34
N ASN A 330 15.91 -0.31 -1.10
CA ASN A 330 16.43 -0.64 0.24
C ASN A 330 16.07 0.42 1.26
N HIS A 331 16.04 1.69 0.85
CA HIS A 331 15.60 2.76 1.72
C HIS A 331 14.10 2.62 2.06
N LYS A 332 13.23 2.44 1.06
CA LYS A 332 11.78 2.24 1.24
C LYS A 332 11.49 0.99 2.08
N MET A 333 12.12 -0.15 1.76
CA MET A 333 11.97 -1.41 2.52
C MET A 333 12.53 -1.29 3.94
N GLY A 334 13.69 -0.64 4.10
CA GLY A 334 14.30 -0.40 5.41
C GLY A 334 13.40 0.42 6.32
N LEU A 335 12.75 1.45 5.78
CA LEU A 335 11.79 2.27 6.53
C LEU A 335 10.50 1.52 6.82
N CYS A 336 9.94 0.77 5.87
CA CYS A 336 8.78 -0.08 6.10
C CYS A 336 9.04 -1.09 7.24
N ASN A 337 10.20 -1.75 7.22
CA ASN A 337 10.61 -2.67 8.28
C ASN A 337 10.80 -1.97 9.63
N GLN A 338 11.35 -0.75 9.64
CA GLN A 338 11.47 0.06 10.86
C GLN A 338 10.09 0.44 11.39
N SER A 339 9.18 0.92 10.55
CA SER A 339 7.81 1.24 10.93
C SER A 339 7.09 0.01 11.49
N HIS A 340 7.15 -1.15 10.81
CA HIS A 340 6.59 -2.40 11.32
C HIS A 340 7.20 -2.82 12.66
N ALA A 341 8.52 -2.76 12.81
CA ALA A 341 9.19 -3.11 14.07
C ALA A 341 8.74 -2.18 15.21
N LEU A 342 8.56 -0.89 14.92
CA LEU A 342 8.09 0.09 15.89
C LEU A 342 6.61 -0.13 16.25
N PHE A 343 5.74 -0.43 15.28
CA PHE A 343 4.34 -0.77 15.55
C PHE A 343 4.20 -2.07 16.35
N ASN A 344 5.00 -3.09 16.03
CA ASN A 344 5.04 -4.33 16.79
C ASN A 344 5.52 -4.09 18.22
N LYS A 345 6.56 -3.27 18.41
CA LYS A 345 7.03 -2.90 19.75
C LYS A 345 5.95 -2.17 20.54
N LEU A 346 5.26 -1.23 19.91
CA LEU A 346 4.15 -0.50 20.51
C LEU A 346 3.02 -1.45 20.91
N SER A 347 2.64 -2.37 20.01
CA SER A 347 1.63 -3.40 20.27
C SER A 347 2.01 -4.27 21.48
N ILE A 348 3.27 -4.73 21.58
CA ILE A 348 3.74 -5.54 22.71
C ILE A 348 3.74 -4.74 24.02
N GLN A 349 4.18 -3.48 23.99
CA GLN A 349 4.18 -2.62 25.18
C GLN A 349 2.76 -2.41 25.71
N ILE A 350 1.81 -2.18 24.81
CA ILE A 350 0.39 -2.03 25.15
C ILE A 350 -0.17 -3.33 25.72
N GLU A 351 0.07 -4.47 25.07
CA GLU A 351 -0.36 -5.78 25.59
C GLU A 351 0.22 -6.08 26.98
N ALA A 352 1.46 -5.67 27.25
CA ALA A 352 2.12 -5.83 28.54
C ALA A 352 1.56 -4.91 29.65
N GLU A 353 1.20 -3.68 29.31
CA GLU A 353 0.66 -2.69 30.26
C GLU A 353 -0.86 -2.87 30.51
N GLU A 354 -1.60 -3.42 29.54
CA GLU A 354 -3.07 -3.58 29.59
C GLU A 354 -3.56 -4.96 30.05
N LEU A 355 -2.67 -5.92 30.36
CA LEU A 355 -2.99 -7.21 30.99
C LEU A 355 -3.74 -7.08 32.34
N ASN A 356 -3.89 -5.86 32.88
CA ASN A 356 -4.62 -5.57 34.10
C ASN A 356 -6.03 -4.95 33.88
N SER A 357 -6.48 -4.65 32.65
CA SER A 357 -7.87 -4.21 32.39
C SER A 357 -8.44 -4.81 31.09
N ILE A 358 -9.29 -5.83 31.26
CA ILE A 358 -9.81 -6.71 30.20
C ILE A 358 -10.63 -5.95 29.13
N ASP A 359 -11.23 -4.80 29.44
CA ASP A 359 -12.09 -4.04 28.51
C ASP A 359 -11.34 -3.15 27.49
N SER A 360 -10.02 -2.90 27.65
CA SER A 360 -9.31 -1.93 26.80
C SER A 360 -8.55 -2.51 25.59
N ASN A 361 -8.34 -3.83 25.59
CA ASN A 361 -7.49 -4.52 24.61
C ASN A 361 -8.10 -4.56 23.18
N ASP A 362 -9.43 -4.67 23.07
CA ASP A 362 -10.12 -4.76 21.78
C ASP A 362 -10.08 -3.43 21.00
N HIS A 363 -10.22 -2.29 21.69
CA HIS A 363 -10.21 -0.97 21.06
C HIS A 363 -8.80 -0.61 20.53
N PHE A 364 -7.74 -1.04 21.24
CA PHE A 364 -6.36 -0.79 20.84
C PHE A 364 -5.89 -1.68 19.70
N LYS A 365 -6.27 -2.96 19.72
CA LYS A 365 -6.03 -3.84 18.57
C LYS A 365 -6.71 -3.30 17.32
N VAL A 366 -7.95 -2.85 17.42
CA VAL A 366 -8.67 -2.23 16.29
C VAL A 366 -7.98 -0.96 15.78
N ALA A 367 -7.39 -0.14 16.66
CA ALA A 367 -6.69 1.08 16.24
C ALA A 367 -5.30 0.84 15.63
N ILE A 368 -4.59 -0.23 16.03
CA ILE A 368 -3.25 -0.57 15.49
C ILE A 368 -3.36 -1.49 14.26
N THR A 369 -4.42 -2.29 14.13
CA THR A 369 -4.60 -3.23 13.01
C THR A 369 -4.42 -2.60 11.63
N PRO A 370 -4.88 -1.36 11.34
CA PRO A 370 -4.63 -0.74 10.03
C PRO A 370 -3.13 -0.62 9.71
N PHE A 371 -2.29 -0.45 10.72
CA PHE A 371 -0.85 -0.18 10.59
C PHE A 371 0.00 -1.43 10.39
N THR A 372 -0.59 -2.61 10.43
CA THR A 372 0.07 -3.86 10.01
C THR A 372 0.09 -4.01 8.50
N ASP A 373 -0.74 -3.25 7.80
CA ASP A 373 -0.74 -3.08 6.35
C ASP A 373 -0.53 -1.62 6.00
N LEU A 374 0.74 -1.19 6.08
CA LEU A 374 1.13 0.20 5.94
C LEU A 374 0.61 0.85 4.64
N GLU A 375 0.51 0.10 3.54
CA GLU A 375 0.03 0.61 2.24
C GLU A 375 -1.48 0.92 2.24
N ALA A 376 -2.24 0.36 3.19
CA ALA A 376 -3.68 0.56 3.33
C ALA A 376 -4.09 1.63 4.37
N VAL A 377 -3.13 2.17 5.13
CA VAL A 377 -3.40 3.11 6.23
C VAL A 377 -3.96 4.43 5.72
N LYS A 378 -5.15 4.80 6.19
CA LYS A 378 -5.82 6.06 5.88
C LYS A 378 -5.58 7.08 6.97
N LEU A 379 -5.80 8.36 6.64
CA LEU A 379 -5.81 9.48 7.60
C LEU A 379 -6.63 9.16 8.87
N GLN A 380 -7.79 8.52 8.72
CA GLN A 380 -8.66 8.21 9.85
C GLN A 380 -8.03 7.20 10.83
N ASP A 381 -7.21 6.27 10.33
CA ASP A 381 -6.53 5.29 11.18
C ASP A 381 -5.49 5.97 12.07
N PHE A 382 -4.78 6.96 11.52
CA PHE A 382 -3.89 7.84 12.28
C PHE A 382 -4.62 8.65 13.36
N LYS A 383 -5.80 9.18 13.04
CA LYS A 383 -6.67 9.87 14.02
C LYS A 383 -7.14 8.94 15.12
N ASN A 384 -7.62 7.75 14.77
CA ASN A 384 -8.07 6.75 15.73
C ASN A 384 -6.95 6.33 16.68
N LEU A 385 -5.73 6.09 16.16
CA LEU A 385 -4.57 5.75 16.98
C LEU A 385 -4.21 6.88 17.95
N ILE A 386 -4.24 8.14 17.49
CA ILE A 386 -3.91 9.30 18.34
C ILE A 386 -4.99 9.57 19.38
N ASP A 387 -6.27 9.50 19.01
CA ASP A 387 -7.38 9.68 19.96
C ASP A 387 -7.34 8.61 21.05
N LEU A 388 -6.98 7.38 20.68
CA LEU A 388 -6.76 6.32 21.63
C LEU A 388 -5.57 6.60 22.56
N VAL A 389 -4.44 7.05 22.02
CA VAL A 389 -3.27 7.49 22.82
C VAL A 389 -3.62 8.68 23.73
N ARG A 390 -4.49 9.61 23.29
CA ARG A 390 -4.93 10.78 24.09
C ARG A 390 -5.75 10.38 25.33
N THR A 391 -6.46 9.26 25.30
CA THR A 391 -7.34 8.86 26.42
C THR A 391 -6.62 8.28 27.64
N LYS A 392 -5.33 7.92 27.57
CA LYS A 392 -4.59 7.24 28.65
C LYS A 392 -3.45 8.07 29.24
N GLN A 393 -3.78 9.00 30.15
CA GLN A 393 -3.01 10.18 30.59
C GLN A 393 -1.51 10.04 31.00
N ASP A 394 -1.05 8.87 31.45
CA ASP A 394 0.31 8.72 32.02
C ASP A 394 1.31 7.93 31.16
N VAL A 395 0.85 7.15 30.19
CA VAL A 395 1.71 6.46 29.18
C VAL A 395 1.91 7.35 27.93
N ILE A 396 1.37 8.57 27.96
CA ILE A 396 1.14 9.43 26.79
C ILE A 396 2.42 9.92 26.15
N TYR A 397 3.44 10.29 26.91
CA TYR A 397 4.46 11.16 26.34
C TYR A 397 5.44 10.43 25.42
N GLU A 398 6.00 9.31 25.88
CA GLU A 398 6.94 8.52 25.10
C GLU A 398 6.24 7.79 23.94
N ASN A 399 5.01 7.30 24.15
CA ASN A 399 4.25 6.65 23.09
C ASN A 399 3.74 7.66 22.05
N LYS A 400 3.33 8.88 22.44
CA LYS A 400 2.96 9.94 21.48
C LYS A 400 4.18 10.42 20.68
N LYS A 401 5.35 10.58 21.30
CA LYS A 401 6.60 10.89 20.59
C LYS A 401 6.99 9.79 19.62
N LEU A 402 6.86 8.54 20.05
CA LEU A 402 7.14 7.38 19.21
C LEU A 402 6.18 7.33 18.02
N VAL A 403 4.87 7.46 18.25
CA VAL A 403 3.85 7.52 17.19
C VAL A 403 4.14 8.68 16.25
N LEU A 404 4.37 9.90 16.73
CA LEU A 404 4.68 11.04 15.87
C LEU A 404 5.99 10.88 15.10
N ARG A 405 7.01 10.23 15.68
CA ARG A 405 8.24 9.88 14.96
C ARG A 405 7.95 8.87 13.86
N ILE A 406 7.18 7.83 14.15
CA ILE A 406 6.76 6.84 13.15
C ILE A 406 5.96 7.54 12.04
N LEU A 407 5.01 8.40 12.37
CA LEU A 407 4.22 9.17 11.41
C LEU A 407 5.09 10.08 10.57
N HIS A 408 6.05 10.75 11.19
CA HIS A 408 6.98 11.62 10.49
C HIS A 408 7.86 10.82 9.51
N ASP A 409 8.51 9.76 9.98
CA ASP A 409 9.42 8.94 9.17
C ASP A 409 8.67 8.21 8.04
N SER A 410 7.38 7.92 8.28
CA SER A 410 6.49 7.27 7.34
C SER A 410 5.73 8.25 6.43
N SER A 411 5.71 9.56 6.75
CA SER A 411 4.97 10.58 6.00
C SER A 411 5.44 10.74 4.56
N PHE A 412 6.71 10.47 4.25
CA PHE A 412 7.16 10.50 2.87
C PHE A 412 6.47 9.44 1.98
N TYR A 413 5.87 8.41 2.60
CA TYR A 413 5.30 7.24 1.92
C TYR A 413 3.79 7.13 2.08
N PHE A 414 3.23 7.65 3.18
CA PHE A 414 1.79 7.57 3.45
C PHE A 414 1.18 8.96 3.36
N GLU A 415 0.40 9.19 2.30
CA GLU A 415 -0.35 10.43 2.10
C GLU A 415 -1.23 10.75 3.32
N GLY A 416 -1.85 9.72 3.92
CA GLY A 416 -2.61 9.87 5.16
C GLY A 416 -1.77 10.33 6.36
N ALA A 417 -0.48 9.98 6.45
CA ALA A 417 0.40 10.47 7.50
C ALA A 417 0.82 11.92 7.25
N VAL A 418 1.04 12.32 5.99
CA VAL A 418 1.26 13.73 5.62
C VAL A 418 0.04 14.57 5.97
N GLU A 419 -1.13 14.14 5.54
CA GLU A 419 -2.41 14.80 5.84
C GLU A 419 -2.64 14.89 7.36
N PHE A 420 -2.33 13.83 8.09
CA PHE A 420 -2.46 13.80 9.54
C PHE A 420 -1.54 14.82 10.20
N LEU A 421 -0.25 14.76 9.88
CA LEU A 421 0.75 15.69 10.41
C LEU A 421 0.44 17.14 10.03
N ASN A 422 -0.14 17.38 8.85
CA ASN A 422 -0.55 18.71 8.42
C ASN A 422 -1.86 19.21 9.06
N GLY A 423 -2.80 18.30 9.37
CA GLY A 423 -4.15 18.64 9.82
C GLY A 423 -4.35 18.65 11.35
N GLU A 424 -3.75 17.69 12.07
CA GLU A 424 -3.97 17.50 13.52
C GLU A 424 -2.88 18.13 14.39
N MET A 425 -1.69 18.39 13.84
CA MET A 425 -0.69 19.18 14.55
C MET A 425 -1.08 20.66 14.48
N ARG A 426 -2.06 21.06 15.29
CA ARG A 426 -2.20 22.47 15.67
C ARG A 426 -0.95 22.83 16.47
N TRP A 427 -0.17 23.73 15.90
CA TRP A 427 1.01 24.36 16.49
C TRP A 427 0.61 25.07 17.79
N ILE A 428 0.59 24.35 18.91
CA ILE A 428 0.35 24.96 20.21
C ILE A 428 1.64 25.71 20.57
N SER A 429 1.52 27.02 20.73
CA SER A 429 2.60 27.89 21.15
C SER A 429 3.13 27.44 22.52
N VAL A 430 4.43 27.12 22.54
CA VAL A 430 5.46 27.33 23.59
C VAL A 430 5.20 26.81 25.03
N ASP A 431 3.97 26.53 25.44
CA ASP A 431 3.68 26.14 26.83
C ASP A 431 3.64 24.61 27.05
N GLU A 432 3.65 23.81 25.97
CA GLU A 432 3.88 22.36 26.05
C GLU A 432 5.24 22.00 25.41
N GLU A 433 6.29 22.01 26.22
CA GLU A 433 7.66 21.81 25.79
C GLU A 433 7.88 20.45 25.10
N ASN A 434 8.41 20.54 23.87
CA ASN A 434 9.01 19.52 23.01
C ASN A 434 8.09 18.66 22.13
N LEU A 435 7.34 19.31 21.24
CA LEU A 435 6.90 18.68 19.98
C LEU A 435 7.29 19.54 18.76
N LEU A 436 8.36 19.07 18.10
CA LEU A 436 8.80 19.34 16.72
C LEU A 436 8.36 20.70 16.13
N LEU A 437 9.20 21.72 16.28
CA LEU A 437 9.07 22.98 15.56
C LEU A 437 9.21 22.72 14.05
N ARG A 438 8.26 23.23 13.24
CA ARG A 438 8.48 23.36 11.80
C ARG A 438 9.59 24.38 11.63
N PRO A 439 10.68 24.04 10.97
CA PRO A 439 11.48 25.09 10.37
C PRO A 439 10.66 25.64 9.17
N LYS A 440 10.68 26.95 8.96
CA LYS A 440 9.77 27.63 8.03
C LYS A 440 10.07 27.19 6.60
N LEU A 441 9.12 26.48 5.99
CA LEU A 441 9.22 26.09 4.59
C LEU A 441 9.11 27.34 3.71
N VAL A 442 10.12 27.55 2.89
CA VAL A 442 10.20 28.63 1.92
C VAL A 442 10.34 27.96 0.56
N ILE A 443 9.34 28.17 -0.30
CA ILE A 443 9.46 27.84 -1.72
C ILE A 443 10.18 29.00 -2.38
N LEU A 444 11.33 28.71 -2.99
CA LEU A 444 12.08 29.72 -3.72
C LEU A 444 11.47 29.89 -5.10
N ASN A 445 11.01 31.11 -5.39
CA ASN A 445 10.42 31.47 -6.68
C ASN A 445 11.49 31.86 -7.72
N GLN A 446 12.76 31.96 -7.31
CA GLN A 446 13.90 32.32 -8.14
C GLN A 446 15.14 31.60 -7.60
N GLU A 447 16.12 31.35 -8.48
CA GLU A 447 17.43 30.84 -8.05
C GLU A 447 18.06 31.81 -7.05
N THR A 448 18.41 31.31 -5.87
CA THR A 448 19.19 32.07 -4.90
C THR A 448 20.66 31.68 -5.04
N VAL A 449 21.55 32.65 -4.81
CA VAL A 449 23.01 32.39 -4.82
C VAL A 449 23.44 31.53 -3.61
N SER A 450 22.53 31.31 -2.64
CA SER A 450 22.79 30.48 -1.47
C SER A 450 22.92 29.00 -1.82
N ILE A 451 23.78 28.32 -1.07
CA ILE A 451 24.03 26.88 -1.15
C ILE A 451 23.54 26.22 0.14
N CYS A 452 23.04 24.99 0.04
CA CYS A 452 22.70 24.22 1.23
C CYS A 452 24.00 23.83 1.97
N PRO A 453 24.13 24.12 3.28
CA PRO A 453 25.35 23.84 4.03
C PRO A 453 25.59 22.35 4.31
N VAL A 454 24.64 21.46 3.95
CA VAL A 454 24.76 20.01 4.16
C VAL A 454 25.19 19.29 2.88
N CYS A 455 24.44 19.41 1.79
CA CYS A 455 24.79 18.77 0.52
C CYS A 455 25.72 19.63 -0.35
N LEU A 456 25.91 20.91 0.00
CA LEU A 456 26.71 21.89 -0.76
C LEU A 456 26.17 22.21 -2.16
N GLU A 457 24.92 21.83 -2.45
CA GLU A 457 24.25 22.14 -3.71
C GLU A 457 23.53 23.49 -3.66
N ARG A 458 23.41 24.14 -4.83
CA ARG A 458 22.61 25.37 -4.98
C ARG A 458 21.13 25.07 -4.87
N PHE A 459 20.36 26.02 -4.35
CA PHE A 459 18.91 25.88 -4.37
C PHE A 459 18.35 26.20 -5.76
N LEU A 460 17.59 25.25 -6.32
CA LEU A 460 16.85 25.43 -7.56
C LEU A 460 15.45 25.98 -7.26
N PRO A 461 14.80 26.66 -8.23
CA PRO A 461 13.41 27.07 -8.10
C PRO A 461 12.51 25.87 -7.78
N GLU A 462 11.44 26.12 -7.03
CA GLU A 462 10.43 25.12 -6.64
C GLU A 462 10.93 24.00 -5.68
N GLN A 463 12.22 23.97 -5.34
CA GLN A 463 12.71 23.07 -4.30
C GLN A 463 12.16 23.47 -2.92
N GLU A 464 11.82 22.46 -2.12
CA GLU A 464 11.43 22.66 -0.73
C GLU A 464 12.66 23.03 0.12
N VAL A 465 12.78 24.31 0.44
CA VAL A 465 13.84 24.86 1.29
C VAL A 465 13.26 25.20 2.66
N VAL A 466 14.09 25.02 3.66
CA VAL A 466 13.79 25.21 5.06
C VAL A 466 14.62 26.38 5.58
N GLN A 467 13.95 27.40 6.07
CA GLN A 467 14.53 28.53 6.80
C GLN A 467 14.59 28.17 8.29
N LEU A 468 15.79 28.20 8.85
CA LEU A 468 16.02 27.91 10.25
C LEU A 468 15.66 29.09 11.15
N ASN A 469 15.24 28.80 12.39
CA ASN A 469 14.86 29.84 13.36
C ASN A 469 16.04 30.65 13.88
N CYS A 470 17.26 30.10 13.83
CA CYS A 470 18.45 30.76 14.35
C CYS A 470 18.87 31.98 13.52
N ASP A 471 18.61 31.98 12.21
CA ASP A 471 18.80 33.15 11.34
C ASP A 471 17.98 32.99 10.05
N PRO A 472 17.26 34.03 9.60
CA PRO A 472 16.51 34.01 8.33
C PRO A 472 17.35 33.68 7.09
N SER A 473 18.66 33.94 7.10
CA SER A 473 19.58 33.61 6.00
C SER A 473 20.06 32.16 6.01
N HIS A 474 19.84 31.42 7.10
CA HIS A 474 20.19 30.01 7.19
C HIS A 474 19.12 29.16 6.51
N LEU A 475 19.41 28.83 5.25
CA LEU A 475 18.56 28.02 4.38
C LEU A 475 19.16 26.62 4.19
N MET A 476 18.30 25.61 4.13
CA MET A 476 18.68 24.21 3.95
C MET A 476 17.64 23.45 3.14
N HIS A 477 18.01 22.45 2.33
CA HIS A 477 16.99 21.59 1.71
C HIS A 477 16.21 20.87 2.80
N LYS A 478 14.89 20.73 2.63
CA LYS A 478 14.03 20.00 3.57
C LYS A 478 14.59 18.62 3.89
N GLY A 479 15.00 17.87 2.86
CA GLY A 479 15.62 16.56 3.03
C GLY A 479 16.94 16.60 3.84
N CYS A 480 17.79 17.59 3.61
CA CYS A 480 19.04 17.77 4.36
C CYS A 480 18.79 18.11 5.83
N THR A 481 17.84 19.00 6.11
CA THR A 481 17.43 19.35 7.47
C THR A 481 16.90 18.13 8.21
N MET A 482 16.03 17.34 7.56
CA MET A 482 15.52 16.12 8.16
C MET A 482 16.62 15.09 8.40
N GLY A 483 17.55 14.94 7.45
CA GLY A 483 18.70 14.05 7.62
C GLY A 483 19.55 14.41 8.84
N LEU A 484 19.75 15.70 9.15
CA LEU A 484 20.44 16.11 10.37
C LEU A 484 19.65 15.81 11.64
N ILE A 485 18.34 16.08 11.64
CA ILE A 485 17.48 15.86 12.81
C ILE A 485 17.44 14.36 13.14
N VAL A 486 17.26 13.51 12.13
CA VAL A 486 17.12 12.06 12.31
C VAL A 486 18.43 11.39 12.71
N ASN A 487 19.56 11.80 12.13
CA ASN A 487 20.86 11.16 12.39
C ASN A 487 21.58 11.69 13.63
N SER A 488 21.11 12.79 14.23
CA SER A 488 21.76 13.37 15.40
C SER A 488 21.40 12.58 16.67
N LYS A 489 22.42 11.98 17.30
CA LYS A 489 22.28 11.36 18.64
C LYS A 489 22.13 12.40 19.77
N VAL A 490 22.36 13.67 19.45
CA VAL A 490 22.28 14.85 20.33
C VAL A 490 21.29 15.87 19.74
N GLN A 491 20.99 16.96 20.44
CA GLN A 491 20.15 18.02 19.85
C GLN A 491 20.79 18.54 18.54
N PRO A 492 20.05 18.57 17.42
CA PRO A 492 20.59 19.00 16.13
C PRO A 492 20.96 20.49 16.17
N THR A 493 22.14 20.83 15.66
CA THR A 493 22.64 22.19 15.58
C THR A 493 22.71 22.67 14.14
N CYS A 494 22.46 23.96 13.94
CA CYS A 494 22.56 24.59 12.64
C CYS A 494 23.99 24.44 12.10
N PRO A 495 24.20 23.86 10.90
CA PRO A 495 25.55 23.72 10.33
C PRO A 495 26.27 25.06 10.09
N VAL A 496 25.52 26.16 10.02
CA VAL A 496 26.06 27.50 9.75
C VAL A 496 26.52 28.19 11.04
N CYS A 497 25.63 28.36 12.02
CA CYS A 497 25.93 29.11 13.25
C CYS A 497 26.08 28.26 14.52
N ARG A 498 25.87 26.94 14.42
CA ARG A 498 25.91 25.97 15.53
C ARG A 498 24.88 26.19 16.66
N SER A 499 23.98 27.17 16.55
CA SER A 499 22.83 27.29 17.44
C SER A 499 21.96 26.03 17.36
N PHE A 500 21.33 25.63 18.45
CA PHE A 500 20.38 24.53 18.39
C PHE A 500 19.26 24.89 17.42
N MET A 501 18.91 23.94 16.57
CA MET A 501 17.81 24.13 15.62
C MET A 501 16.45 24.18 16.33
N CYS A 502 16.42 23.90 17.63
CA CYS A 502 15.24 23.81 18.49
C CYS A 502 15.46 24.50 19.86
N GLU A 503 16.03 25.72 19.93
CA GLU A 503 16.06 26.43 21.22
C GLU A 503 14.66 26.91 21.65
N PRO A 504 14.27 26.72 22.92
CA PRO A 504 13.19 27.48 23.53
C PRO A 504 13.68 28.92 23.74
N HIS A 505 13.02 29.90 23.12
CA HIS A 505 13.42 31.30 23.31
C HIS A 505 13.26 31.71 24.78
N SER A 506 14.37 32.14 25.38
CA SER A 506 14.37 32.87 26.65
C SER A 506 13.82 34.28 26.44
N LEU A 507 12.95 34.69 27.36
CA LEU A 507 12.35 36.01 27.47
C LEU A 507 13.42 37.11 27.36
N VAL A 508 13.40 37.89 26.29
CA VAL A 508 14.10 39.19 26.24
C VAL A 508 13.07 40.29 26.39
N THR A 509 13.14 40.93 27.55
CA THR A 509 12.49 42.18 27.92
C THR A 509 12.77 43.28 26.89
N SER A 510 11.68 43.91 26.44
CA SER A 510 11.56 45.26 25.91
C SER A 510 12.80 46.16 26.06
N ILE A 511 13.40 46.54 24.93
CA ILE A 511 14.10 47.83 24.79
C ILE A 511 13.42 48.60 23.66
N ARG A 512 12.84 49.75 24.03
CA ARG A 512 12.24 50.73 23.11
C ARG A 512 13.31 51.43 22.26
N PRO A 513 12.96 51.91 21.05
CA PRO A 513 13.87 52.60 20.16
C PRO A 513 14.09 54.05 20.60
N GLN A 514 15.34 54.52 20.56
CA GLN A 514 15.63 55.94 20.45
C GLN A 514 16.22 56.26 19.08
N SER A 515 15.55 57.20 18.43
CA SER A 515 15.92 57.92 17.22
C SER A 515 17.15 58.79 17.42
N SER A 516 18.05 58.83 16.43
CA SER A 516 18.45 60.06 15.73
C SER A 516 19.50 59.76 14.65
N LEU A 517 19.22 60.25 13.44
CA LEU A 517 20.19 60.53 12.39
C LEU A 517 21.08 61.71 12.80
N PRO A 518 22.31 61.82 12.25
CA PRO A 518 22.46 62.77 11.13
C PRO A 518 23.31 62.29 9.94
N THR A 519 22.97 62.90 8.82
CA THR A 519 23.56 62.98 7.48
C THR A 519 25.02 63.45 7.39
N SER A 520 25.82 62.88 6.48
CA SER A 520 26.41 63.53 5.27
C SER A 520 27.55 62.67 4.69
N VAL A 521 27.42 62.22 3.43
CA VAL A 521 28.11 62.69 2.20
C VAL A 521 29.65 62.54 2.23
N ASP A 522 30.19 61.58 1.46
CA ASP A 522 31.15 61.92 0.39
C ASP A 522 31.43 60.78 -0.61
N LYS A 523 31.84 61.22 -1.81
CA LYS A 523 31.92 60.51 -3.10
C LYS A 523 33.31 59.91 -3.37
N LEU A 524 33.31 58.71 -4.01
CA LEU A 524 34.21 58.20 -5.07
C LEU A 524 35.75 58.10 -4.80
N PRO A 525 36.57 57.41 -5.65
CA PRO A 525 36.28 56.59 -6.83
C PRO A 525 36.95 55.19 -6.84
N ALA A 526 36.65 54.48 -7.93
CA ALA A 526 37.20 53.21 -8.40
C ALA A 526 38.74 53.14 -8.50
N VAL A 527 39.28 51.95 -8.26
CA VAL A 527 40.56 51.49 -8.81
C VAL A 527 40.44 50.03 -9.26
N SER A 528 40.78 49.83 -10.52
CA SER A 528 41.00 48.58 -11.25
C SER A 528 42.19 47.76 -10.72
N SER A 529 42.14 46.43 -10.82
CA SER A 529 43.04 45.61 -11.68
C SER A 529 43.32 44.19 -11.15
N ILE A 530 43.16 43.23 -12.08
CA ILE A 530 44.05 42.11 -12.42
C ILE A 530 44.41 41.07 -11.33
N GLY A 531 43.96 39.83 -11.54
CA GLY A 531 44.50 38.63 -10.88
C GLY A 531 44.05 37.33 -11.58
N GLN A 532 45.01 36.52 -12.01
CA GLN A 532 44.92 35.36 -12.92
C GLN A 532 44.12 34.14 -12.40
N PRO A 533 43.70 33.21 -13.28
CA PRO A 533 43.04 31.96 -12.89
C PRO A 533 44.04 30.92 -12.35
N GLY A 534 43.84 30.52 -11.09
CA GLY A 534 44.56 29.44 -10.43
C GLY A 534 44.12 28.05 -10.90
N LYS A 535 45.11 27.17 -11.08
CA LYS A 535 45.01 25.75 -11.41
C LYS A 535 44.15 24.98 -10.41
N VAL A 536 43.20 24.18 -10.89
CA VAL A 536 42.47 23.19 -10.09
C VAL A 536 43.23 21.87 -10.16
N HIS A 537 43.77 21.43 -9.02
CA HIS A 537 44.26 20.07 -8.82
C HIS A 537 43.05 19.15 -8.56
N THR A 538 42.80 18.21 -9.47
CA THR A 538 41.91 17.06 -9.25
C THR A 538 42.63 16.03 -8.39
N GLY A 539 42.09 15.69 -7.23
CA GLY A 539 42.71 14.69 -6.35
C GLY A 539 41.72 14.05 -5.39
N TRP A 540 40.75 13.27 -5.89
CA TRP A 540 39.97 12.34 -5.08
C TRP A 540 39.67 11.07 -5.88
N SER A 541 40.12 9.91 -5.38
CA SER A 541 39.34 8.66 -5.29
C SER A 541 40.28 7.50 -4.95
N ARG A 542 40.23 7.05 -3.69
CA ARG A 542 40.71 5.73 -3.30
C ARG A 542 39.84 5.20 -2.17
N TYR A 543 39.39 3.96 -2.39
CA TYR A 543 38.75 3.01 -1.47
C TYR A 543 37.32 3.31 -1.05
N TRP A 544 36.37 2.49 -1.51
CA TRP A 544 35.67 1.50 -0.67
C TRP A 544 35.25 0.32 -1.57
N ASN A 545 35.86 -0.85 -1.33
CA ASN A 545 35.46 -2.13 -1.90
C ASN A 545 34.87 -2.93 -0.73
N TRP A 546 33.57 -3.27 -0.77
CA TRP A 546 33.00 -4.30 0.10
C TRP A 546 32.48 -5.42 -0.79
N SER A 547 33.01 -6.60 -0.53
CA SER A 547 32.65 -7.86 -1.20
C SER A 547 31.49 -8.50 -0.44
N TRP A 548 30.54 -9.07 -1.19
CA TRP A 548 29.43 -9.83 -0.66
C TRP A 548 29.82 -11.31 -0.54
N ARG A 549 29.52 -11.91 0.60
CA ARG A 549 29.29 -13.35 0.79
C ARG A 549 27.94 -13.51 1.46
#